data_AF-A0A949GJ35-F1
#
_entry.id   AF-A0A949GJ35-F1
#
_cell.length_a   1.000
_cell.length_b   1.000
_cell.length_c   1.000
_cell.angle_alpha   90.00
_cell.angle_beta   90.00
_cell.angle_gamma   90.00
#
_symmetry.space_group_name_H-M   'P 1'
#
loop_
_entity.id
_entity.type
_entity.pdbx_description
1 polymer ?
#
loop_
_entity_poly.entity_id
_entity_poly.type
_entity_poly.pdbx_seq_one_letter_code
_entity_poly.pdbx_strand_id
1 'polypeptide(L)'
;MSHDHEIQHLSELDRRRFLQIAGFATGLAFVNSITLNESAHALPSAKLPGFTAFANSVKVFKSDKYYLVESSGIPAHQMMVGIRSWQQQVPTVQNYSGTNAWSIPIKPVIATNPMSARNHFLRGAIALAVNGVPIFNALNNRGDDAFLAGELDEWGGHCGRADDYHYHIAPTHLQSVVGKKVPIAYALDGFPIYGETEIDGKKVTGLDSLNGHFDSKKNYHYHATKSYPYINGGFKGVVTEIDGQVDPQALTKGFRPAGTPLKGATITGFERISDSSFDLKYSLNGGEFRVKYTASLKEVSMEFIDSNGISRTEVYQRK
;
A
#
# COMPACT_ATOMS: atom_id res chain seq x y z
N MET A 1 -22.49 -39.84 -66.52
CA MET A 1 -21.62 -38.89 -65.83
C MET A 1 -21.26 -39.48 -64.48
N SER A 2 -20.05 -40.02 -64.36
CA SER A 2 -19.43 -40.41 -63.10
C SER A 2 -17.94 -40.21 -63.35
N HIS A 3 -17.34 -39.24 -62.66
CA HIS A 3 -15.90 -39.00 -62.69
C HIS A 3 -15.35 -39.51 -61.37
N ASP A 4 -14.55 -40.57 -61.44
CA ASP A 4 -13.67 -41.01 -60.37
C ASP A 4 -12.57 -39.95 -60.15
N HIS A 5 -12.30 -39.63 -58.89
CA HIS A 5 -11.11 -38.88 -58.49
C HIS A 5 -10.11 -39.86 -57.87
N GLU A 6 -8.92 -39.93 -58.46
CA GLU A 6 -7.77 -40.68 -57.93
C GLU A 6 -7.09 -39.86 -56.82
N ILE A 7 -6.95 -40.46 -55.63
CA ILE A 7 -6.22 -39.86 -54.50
C ILE A 7 -4.79 -40.41 -54.51
N GLN A 8 -3.81 -39.58 -54.87
CA GLN A 8 -2.40 -39.94 -54.73
C GLN A 8 -1.93 -39.75 -53.28
N HIS A 9 -1.53 -40.85 -52.64
CA HIS A 9 -0.84 -40.82 -51.35
C HIS A 9 0.67 -40.70 -51.56
N LEU A 10 1.27 -39.63 -51.04
CA LEU A 10 2.73 -39.47 -50.97
C LEU A 10 3.33 -40.55 -50.06
N SER A 11 4.46 -41.13 -50.48
CA SER A 11 5.16 -42.19 -49.75
C SER A 11 5.68 -41.69 -48.38
N GLU A 12 5.67 -42.56 -47.36
CA GLU A 12 6.12 -42.24 -45.99
C GLU A 12 7.56 -41.75 -45.91
N LEU A 13 8.40 -42.09 -46.89
CA LEU A 13 9.80 -41.67 -46.97
C LEU A 13 9.96 -40.16 -47.20
N ASP A 14 9.04 -39.53 -47.94
CA ASP A 14 9.11 -38.09 -48.23
C ASP A 14 8.71 -37.22 -47.02
N ARG A 15 7.79 -37.71 -46.18
CA ARG A 15 7.38 -36.99 -44.96
C ARG A 15 8.49 -36.92 -43.92
N ARG A 16 9.30 -37.97 -43.77
CA ARG A 16 10.40 -38.01 -42.79
C ARG A 16 11.57 -37.09 -43.17
N ARG A 17 11.90 -36.97 -44.47
CA ARG A 17 12.92 -36.01 -44.94
C ARG A 17 12.45 -34.56 -44.84
N PHE A 18 11.18 -34.28 -45.12
CA PHE A 18 10.62 -32.93 -44.95
C PHE A 18 10.58 -32.48 -43.48
N LEU A 19 10.25 -33.39 -42.54
CA LEU A 19 10.25 -33.09 -41.11
C LEU A 19 11.66 -32.90 -40.53
N GLN A 20 12.68 -33.60 -41.03
CA GLN A 20 14.06 -33.44 -40.55
C GLN A 20 14.70 -32.13 -41.04
N ILE A 21 14.37 -31.66 -42.24
CA ILE A 21 14.86 -30.39 -42.77
C ILE A 21 14.12 -29.21 -42.14
N ALA A 22 12.80 -29.32 -41.92
CA ALA A 22 12.03 -28.32 -41.19
C ALA A 22 12.54 -28.17 -39.74
N GLY A 23 12.82 -29.27 -39.04
CA GLY A 23 13.32 -29.24 -37.65
C GLY A 23 14.71 -28.63 -37.47
N PHE A 24 15.58 -28.70 -38.47
CA PHE A 24 16.91 -28.08 -38.39
C PHE A 24 16.90 -26.57 -38.68
N ALA A 25 16.00 -26.10 -39.55
CA ALA A 25 15.89 -24.67 -39.87
C ALA A 25 15.18 -23.88 -38.76
N THR A 26 14.16 -24.44 -38.09
CA THR A 26 13.54 -23.79 -36.92
C THR A 26 14.35 -23.95 -35.64
N GLY A 27 15.18 -24.99 -35.53
CA GLY A 27 16.11 -25.15 -34.40
C GLY A 27 17.10 -23.99 -34.32
N LEU A 28 17.81 -23.68 -35.41
CA LEU A 28 18.84 -22.63 -35.44
C LEU A 28 18.30 -21.19 -35.33
N ALA A 29 17.06 -20.94 -35.79
CA ALA A 29 16.44 -19.62 -35.64
C ALA A 29 15.97 -19.35 -34.20
N PHE A 30 15.68 -20.39 -33.40
CA PHE A 30 15.25 -20.23 -32.01
C PHE A 30 16.40 -20.18 -31.00
N VAL A 31 17.60 -20.67 -31.33
CA VAL A 31 18.75 -20.62 -30.39
C VAL A 31 19.39 -19.23 -30.30
N ASN A 32 19.22 -18.38 -31.32
CA ASN A 32 19.75 -17.00 -31.30
C ASN A 32 18.83 -15.97 -30.62
N SER A 33 17.65 -16.37 -30.15
CA SER A 33 16.76 -15.50 -29.36
C SER A 33 16.73 -15.86 -27.87
N ILE A 34 17.53 -16.82 -27.42
CA ILE A 34 17.72 -17.12 -26.00
C ILE A 34 19.00 -16.41 -25.51
N THR A 35 19.05 -15.11 -25.71
CA THR A 35 19.94 -14.21 -24.97
C THR A 35 19.09 -13.17 -24.28
N LEU A 36 18.36 -13.62 -23.26
CA LEU A 36 17.91 -12.78 -22.15
C LEU A 36 18.14 -13.54 -20.85
N ASN A 37 19.38 -13.95 -20.62
CA ASN A 37 19.94 -13.89 -19.27
C ASN A 37 20.37 -12.43 -19.05
N GLU A 38 19.40 -11.52 -18.93
CA GLU A 38 19.60 -10.49 -17.93
C GLU A 38 19.56 -11.25 -16.62
N SER A 39 20.74 -11.54 -16.07
CA SER A 39 20.87 -11.85 -14.65
C SER A 39 20.00 -10.84 -13.93
N ALA A 40 18.92 -11.29 -13.28
CA ALA A 40 18.10 -10.43 -12.45
C ALA A 40 18.98 -9.95 -11.30
N HIS A 41 19.74 -8.89 -11.55
CA HIS A 41 20.62 -8.30 -10.56
C HIS A 41 19.71 -7.75 -9.47
N ALA A 42 19.87 -8.29 -8.25
CA ALA A 42 19.16 -7.78 -7.09
C ALA A 42 19.40 -6.26 -7.01
N LEU A 43 18.32 -5.49 -6.90
CA LEU A 43 18.42 -4.04 -6.83
C LEU A 43 19.31 -3.66 -5.64
N PRO A 44 20.17 -2.65 -5.78
CA PRO A 44 21.00 -2.21 -4.68
C PRO A 44 20.14 -1.68 -3.53
N SER A 45 20.53 -2.01 -2.31
CA SER A 45 19.98 -1.36 -1.12
C SER A 45 20.28 0.14 -1.18
N ALA A 46 19.36 0.93 -0.64
CA ALA A 46 19.47 2.38 -0.65
C ALA A 46 19.12 2.97 0.70
N LYS A 47 19.63 4.18 0.95
CA LYS A 47 19.25 4.99 2.11
C LYS A 47 18.35 6.12 1.62
N LEU A 48 17.17 6.21 2.22
CA LEU A 48 16.24 7.32 2.08
C LEU A 48 15.97 7.85 3.50
N PRO A 49 16.12 9.16 3.77
CA PRO A 49 15.97 9.71 5.12
C PRO A 49 14.67 9.26 5.81
N GLY A 50 14.77 8.99 7.12
CA GLY A 50 13.65 8.50 7.94
C GLY A 50 13.55 6.97 7.98
N PHE A 51 13.58 6.31 6.82
CA PHE A 51 13.41 4.85 6.73
C PHE A 51 14.48 4.05 7.49
N THR A 52 15.72 4.55 7.59
CA THR A 52 16.80 3.89 8.34
C THR A 52 16.45 3.68 9.82
N ALA A 53 15.62 4.53 10.42
CA ALA A 53 15.19 4.36 11.81
C ALA A 53 14.25 3.15 12.00
N PHE A 54 13.71 2.62 10.91
CA PHE A 54 12.78 1.49 10.86
C PHE A 54 13.38 0.29 10.09
N ALA A 55 14.71 0.17 10.01
CA ALA A 55 15.39 -0.87 9.24
C ALA A 55 15.05 -2.32 9.65
N ASN A 56 14.48 -2.53 10.85
CA ASN A 56 14.00 -3.83 11.31
C ASN A 56 12.69 -4.26 10.64
N SER A 57 11.88 -3.32 10.14
CA SER A 57 10.56 -3.58 9.54
C SER A 57 10.42 -3.04 8.12
N VAL A 58 11.40 -2.26 7.64
CA VAL A 58 11.39 -1.63 6.32
C VAL A 58 12.71 -1.86 5.61
N LYS A 59 12.63 -2.19 4.31
CA LYS A 59 13.79 -2.26 3.41
C LYS A 59 13.61 -1.26 2.28
N VAL A 60 14.69 -0.61 1.88
CA VAL A 60 14.67 0.34 0.76
C VAL A 60 15.68 -0.11 -0.28
N PHE A 61 15.20 -0.25 -1.50
CA PHE A 61 16.00 -0.52 -2.69
C PHE A 61 15.91 0.66 -3.65
N LYS A 62 16.80 0.71 -4.62
CA LYS A 62 16.81 1.76 -5.63
C LYS A 62 16.89 1.16 -7.02
N SER A 63 15.93 1.55 -7.86
CA SER A 63 15.97 1.36 -9.31
C SER A 63 16.43 2.66 -9.99
N ASP A 64 16.35 2.74 -11.32
CA ASP A 64 16.68 3.96 -12.06
C ASP A 64 15.68 5.09 -11.80
N LYS A 65 14.40 4.76 -11.56
CA LYS A 65 13.30 5.73 -11.46
C LYS A 65 12.75 5.88 -10.05
N TYR A 66 12.75 4.81 -9.26
CA TYR A 66 12.07 4.74 -7.96
C TYR A 66 12.98 4.24 -6.85
N TYR A 67 12.80 4.81 -5.67
CA TYR A 67 13.01 4.07 -4.42
C TYR A 67 11.88 3.05 -4.30
N LEU A 68 12.23 1.80 -4.05
CA LEU A 68 11.29 0.72 -3.79
C LEU A 68 11.34 0.37 -2.30
N VAL A 69 10.23 0.57 -1.61
CA VAL A 69 10.14 0.38 -0.16
C VAL A 69 9.32 -0.86 0.16
N GLU A 70 9.95 -1.82 0.83
CA GLU A 70 9.30 -3.03 1.31
C GLU A 70 8.91 -2.93 2.78
N SER A 71 7.72 -3.41 3.12
CA SER A 71 7.22 -3.49 4.50
C SER A 71 6.11 -4.55 4.63
N SER A 72 5.66 -4.82 5.85
CA SER A 72 4.45 -5.63 6.09
C SER A 72 3.17 -4.80 6.19
N GLY A 73 3.27 -3.46 6.19
CA GLY A 73 2.15 -2.55 6.49
C GLY A 73 1.72 -2.53 7.96
N ILE A 74 2.40 -3.25 8.86
CA ILE A 74 2.04 -3.36 10.27
C ILE A 74 3.02 -2.52 11.13
N PRO A 75 2.58 -1.41 11.75
CA PRO A 75 3.42 -0.57 12.58
C PRO A 75 3.78 -1.23 13.92
N ALA A 76 4.73 -0.67 14.66
CA ALA A 76 5.10 -1.14 16.00
C ALA A 76 4.28 -0.50 17.15
N HIS A 77 3.47 0.52 16.86
CA HIS A 77 2.60 1.17 17.83
C HIS A 77 1.22 0.49 17.94
N GLN A 78 0.38 0.96 18.86
CA GLN A 78 -0.98 0.46 19.05
C GLN A 78 -1.87 0.78 17.83
N MET A 79 -2.90 -0.02 17.54
CA MET A 79 -3.80 0.21 16.41
C MET A 79 -5.25 0.06 16.86
N MET A 80 -6.19 0.56 16.05
CA MET A 80 -7.63 0.29 16.10
C MET A 80 -8.40 0.86 17.30
N VAL A 81 -7.78 1.03 18.47
CA VAL A 81 -8.44 1.50 19.68
C VAL A 81 -9.01 2.91 19.47
N GLY A 82 -10.27 3.11 19.85
CA GLY A 82 -10.96 4.39 19.74
C GLY A 82 -11.82 4.56 18.49
N ILE A 83 -11.71 3.67 17.49
CA ILE A 83 -12.56 3.68 16.29
C ILE A 83 -14.03 3.45 16.68
N ARG A 84 -14.93 4.30 16.15
CA ARG A 84 -16.38 4.26 16.40
C ARG A 84 -17.20 4.02 15.13
N SER A 85 -16.63 4.26 13.96
CA SER A 85 -17.19 3.89 12.66
C SER A 85 -16.32 2.78 12.06
N TRP A 86 -16.61 1.53 12.45
CA TRP A 86 -15.78 0.38 12.09
C TRP A 86 -16.48 -0.50 11.05
N GLN A 87 -15.82 -0.72 9.91
CA GLN A 87 -16.27 -1.60 8.82
C GLN A 87 -15.89 -3.09 9.03
N GLN A 88 -15.64 -3.49 10.28
CA GLN A 88 -15.34 -4.86 10.65
C GLN A 88 -14.08 -5.43 9.99
N GLN A 89 -13.12 -4.57 9.63
CA GLN A 89 -11.79 -4.93 9.09
C GLN A 89 -10.74 -4.92 10.20
N VAL A 90 -9.73 -5.78 10.12
CA VAL A 90 -8.69 -5.94 11.14
C VAL A 90 -7.30 -5.81 10.51
N PRO A 91 -6.26 -5.38 11.25
CA PRO A 91 -4.92 -5.29 10.71
C PRO A 91 -4.39 -6.64 10.27
N THR A 92 -3.98 -6.77 9.01
CA THR A 92 -3.32 -7.98 8.50
C THR A 92 -2.02 -7.62 7.79
N VAL A 93 -1.04 -8.52 7.87
CA VAL A 93 0.23 -8.38 7.14
C VAL A 93 -0.02 -8.32 5.63
N GLN A 94 0.64 -7.39 4.95
CA GLN A 94 0.53 -7.20 3.51
C GLN A 94 1.85 -7.55 2.83
N ASN A 95 1.77 -8.05 1.59
CA ASN A 95 2.95 -8.41 0.81
C ASN A 95 3.50 -7.21 0.02
N TYR A 96 3.93 -6.14 0.70
CA TYR A 96 4.59 -5.02 0.04
C TYR A 96 6.06 -5.34 -0.19
N SER A 97 6.36 -6.30 -1.07
CA SER A 97 7.73 -6.74 -1.36
C SER A 97 7.93 -7.08 -2.83
N GLY A 98 9.18 -7.12 -3.27
CA GLY A 98 9.56 -7.43 -4.65
C GLY A 98 8.85 -6.50 -5.64
N THR A 99 8.13 -7.09 -6.59
CA THR A 99 7.38 -6.35 -7.62
C THR A 99 6.17 -5.59 -7.07
N ASN A 100 5.78 -5.81 -5.81
CA ASN A 100 4.68 -5.11 -5.12
C ASN A 100 5.20 -4.15 -4.04
N ALA A 101 6.48 -3.79 -4.06
CA ALA A 101 7.03 -2.76 -3.18
C ALA A 101 6.46 -1.37 -3.51
N TRP A 102 6.39 -0.50 -2.51
CA TRP A 102 5.95 0.88 -2.71
C TRP A 102 6.95 1.63 -3.58
N SER A 103 6.46 2.36 -4.58
CA SER A 103 7.29 3.11 -5.52
C SER A 103 7.26 4.60 -5.19
N ILE A 104 8.43 5.18 -4.90
CA ILE A 104 8.59 6.62 -4.64
C ILE A 104 9.58 7.19 -5.66
N PRO A 105 9.19 8.16 -6.52
CA PRO A 105 10.08 8.75 -7.50
C PRO A 105 11.38 9.29 -6.88
N ILE A 106 12.54 8.97 -7.47
CA ILE A 106 13.84 9.45 -6.98
C ILE A 106 14.03 10.95 -7.25
N LYS A 107 13.46 11.42 -8.36
CA LYS A 107 13.53 12.81 -8.82
C LYS A 107 12.11 13.31 -9.06
N PRO A 108 11.43 13.84 -8.03
CA PRO A 108 10.10 14.40 -8.20
C PRO A 108 10.15 15.57 -9.19
N VAL A 109 9.15 15.65 -10.07
CA VAL A 109 9.03 16.71 -11.09
C VAL A 109 7.78 17.52 -10.77
N ILE A 110 7.91 18.85 -10.63
CA ILE A 110 6.77 19.74 -10.40
C ILE A 110 5.80 19.65 -11.59
N ALA A 111 4.53 19.35 -11.31
CA ALA A 111 3.49 19.30 -12.33
C ALA A 111 3.12 20.71 -12.80
N THR A 112 2.87 20.85 -14.11
CA THR A 112 2.26 22.07 -14.66
C THR A 112 0.87 22.31 -14.09
N ASN A 113 0.11 21.21 -13.89
CA ASN A 113 -1.22 21.23 -13.28
C ASN A 113 -1.23 20.28 -12.06
N PRO A 114 -0.90 20.78 -10.86
CA PRO A 114 -0.98 19.99 -9.64
C PRO A 114 -2.40 19.46 -9.40
N MET A 115 -2.50 18.24 -8.86
CA MET A 115 -3.79 17.57 -8.63
C MET A 115 -4.17 17.61 -7.16
N SER A 116 -5.41 17.98 -6.84
CA SER A 116 -5.91 17.98 -5.45
C SER A 116 -6.53 16.64 -5.08
N ALA A 117 -6.21 16.13 -3.90
CA ALA A 117 -6.84 14.94 -3.32
C ALA A 117 -8.32 15.17 -2.92
N ARG A 118 -8.84 16.40 -2.98
CA ARG A 118 -10.27 16.64 -2.64
C ARG A 118 -11.24 15.88 -3.55
N ASN A 119 -10.90 15.74 -4.83
CA ASN A 119 -11.74 15.11 -5.85
C ASN A 119 -11.00 13.98 -6.61
N HIS A 120 -9.77 13.66 -6.20
CA HIS A 120 -8.90 12.66 -6.82
C HIS A 120 -8.31 11.76 -5.74
N PHE A 121 -7.77 10.60 -6.13
CA PHE A 121 -7.04 9.72 -5.21
C PHE A 121 -7.88 9.28 -4.00
N LEU A 122 -9.17 9.02 -4.20
CA LEU A 122 -10.08 8.51 -3.15
C LEU A 122 -9.90 7.00 -2.89
N ARG A 123 -8.96 6.37 -3.61
CA ARG A 123 -8.55 4.97 -3.47
C ARG A 123 -7.02 4.88 -3.43
N GLY A 124 -6.51 3.91 -2.69
CA GLY A 124 -5.07 3.70 -2.55
C GLY A 124 -4.37 4.79 -1.74
N ALA A 125 -3.05 4.65 -1.62
CA ALA A 125 -2.23 5.57 -0.88
C ALA A 125 -1.93 6.83 -1.69
N ILE A 126 -1.70 7.93 -0.96
CA ILE A 126 -1.13 9.18 -1.49
C ILE A 126 0.28 9.45 -0.96
N ALA A 127 0.69 8.76 0.09
CA ALA A 127 2.02 8.82 0.65
C ALA A 127 2.39 7.52 1.36
N LEU A 128 3.67 7.36 1.70
CA LEU A 128 4.19 6.27 2.52
C LEU A 128 4.91 6.85 3.74
N ALA A 129 4.49 6.45 4.94
CA ALA A 129 5.17 6.81 6.17
C ALA A 129 6.51 6.07 6.29
N VAL A 130 7.46 6.67 6.99
CA VAL A 130 8.82 6.11 7.12
C VAL A 130 8.90 4.82 7.93
N ASN A 131 7.83 4.47 8.65
CA ASN A 131 7.66 3.16 9.31
C ASN A 131 7.08 2.07 8.36
N GLY A 132 6.85 2.40 7.09
CA GLY A 132 6.38 1.48 6.06
C GLY A 132 4.86 1.33 5.99
N VAL A 133 4.08 2.14 6.72
CA VAL A 133 2.61 2.14 6.64
C VAL A 133 2.15 3.16 5.59
N PRO A 134 1.26 2.78 4.65
CA PRO A 134 0.73 3.73 3.67
C PRO A 134 -0.15 4.79 4.33
N ILE A 135 -0.17 5.97 3.73
CA ILE A 135 -1.04 7.09 4.10
C ILE A 135 -1.99 7.32 2.93
N PHE A 136 -3.27 7.19 3.20
CA PHE A 136 -4.36 7.40 2.28
C PHE A 136 -4.85 8.85 2.40
N ASN A 137 -5.70 9.24 1.46
CA ASN A 137 -6.36 10.53 1.44
C ASN A 137 -7.13 10.79 2.73
N ALA A 138 -7.11 12.02 3.27
CA ALA A 138 -7.90 12.37 4.46
C ALA A 138 -9.41 12.06 4.28
N LEU A 139 -9.88 12.07 3.04
CA LEU A 139 -11.22 11.64 2.67
C LEU A 139 -11.27 10.13 2.41
N ASN A 140 -12.32 9.46 2.88
CA ASN A 140 -12.60 8.08 2.48
C ASN A 140 -13.19 8.01 1.06
N ASN A 141 -13.48 6.79 0.60
CA ASN A 141 -13.97 6.55 -0.76
C ASN A 141 -15.35 7.15 -1.08
N ARG A 142 -16.07 7.69 -0.08
CA ARG A 142 -17.34 8.43 -0.25
C ARG A 142 -17.14 9.94 -0.31
N GLY A 143 -15.92 10.41 -0.05
CA GLY A 143 -15.59 11.83 0.09
C GLY A 143 -15.81 12.39 1.49
N ASP A 144 -16.11 11.55 2.49
CA ASP A 144 -16.24 11.98 3.88
C ASP A 144 -14.86 12.09 4.55
N ASP A 145 -14.68 13.07 5.43
CA ASP A 145 -13.48 13.18 6.27
C ASP A 145 -13.43 12.01 7.26
N ALA A 146 -12.44 11.12 7.11
CA ALA A 146 -12.34 9.89 7.87
C ALA A 146 -12.14 10.13 9.39
N PHE A 147 -11.44 11.22 9.74
CA PHE A 147 -11.24 11.60 11.14
C PHE A 147 -12.56 12.04 11.77
N LEU A 148 -13.28 12.94 11.11
CA LEU A 148 -14.56 13.44 11.59
C LEU A 148 -15.66 12.37 11.57
N ALA A 149 -15.55 11.39 10.67
CA ALA A 149 -16.42 10.22 10.63
C ALA A 149 -16.18 9.22 11.78
N GLY A 150 -15.13 9.42 12.59
CA GLY A 150 -14.79 8.52 13.70
C GLY A 150 -14.26 7.16 13.23
N GLU A 151 -13.68 7.11 12.03
CA GLU A 151 -13.12 5.89 11.42
C GLU A 151 -11.70 5.59 11.92
N LEU A 152 -11.02 6.57 12.54
CA LEU A 152 -9.59 6.49 12.85
C LEU A 152 -9.30 6.18 14.33
N ASP A 153 -8.20 5.48 14.56
CA ASP A 153 -7.59 5.32 15.88
C ASP A 153 -6.79 6.56 16.32
N GLU A 154 -6.19 6.51 17.51
CA GLU A 154 -5.42 7.62 18.08
C GLU A 154 -4.21 8.06 17.22
N TRP A 155 -3.71 7.17 16.36
CA TRP A 155 -2.57 7.43 15.48
C TRP A 155 -3.01 7.92 14.10
N GLY A 156 -4.31 8.06 13.89
CA GLY A 156 -4.89 8.56 12.65
C GLY A 156 -5.03 7.50 11.58
N GLY A 157 -5.06 6.21 11.94
CA GLY A 157 -5.20 5.11 10.99
C GLY A 157 -6.36 4.16 11.27
N HIS A 158 -6.66 3.31 10.30
CA HIS A 158 -7.67 2.25 10.38
C HIS A 158 -7.41 1.17 9.33
N CYS A 159 -8.31 0.19 9.22
CA CYS A 159 -8.19 -0.89 8.25
C CYS A 159 -9.12 -0.74 7.05
N GLY A 160 -8.53 -0.72 5.86
CA GLY A 160 -9.21 -0.73 4.58
C GLY A 160 -9.95 -2.03 4.28
N ARG A 161 -10.66 -2.05 3.14
CA ARG A 161 -11.46 -3.20 2.69
C ARG A 161 -10.64 -4.46 2.39
N ALA A 162 -9.32 -4.35 2.34
CA ALA A 162 -8.39 -5.47 2.16
C ALA A 162 -7.70 -5.89 3.47
N ASP A 163 -8.28 -5.50 4.62
CA ASP A 163 -7.69 -5.71 5.95
C ASP A 163 -6.27 -5.08 6.07
N ASP A 164 -6.00 -4.03 5.29
CA ASP A 164 -4.74 -3.28 5.30
C ASP A 164 -4.84 -2.08 6.25
N TYR A 165 -3.92 -2.00 7.22
CA TYR A 165 -3.84 -0.83 8.09
C TYR A 165 -3.16 0.33 7.35
N HIS A 166 -3.76 1.51 7.41
CA HIS A 166 -3.24 2.72 6.79
C HIS A 166 -3.66 3.98 7.55
N TYR A 167 -2.86 5.04 7.43
CA TYR A 167 -3.21 6.34 8.01
C TYR A 167 -4.08 7.17 7.07
N HIS A 168 -4.88 8.07 7.62
CA HIS A 168 -5.54 9.19 6.92
C HIS A 168 -5.03 10.55 7.41
N ILE A 169 -4.32 10.57 8.54
CA ILE A 169 -3.67 11.74 9.13
C ILE A 169 -2.16 11.50 9.14
N ALA A 170 -1.38 12.58 9.08
CA ALA A 170 0.06 12.48 9.24
C ALA A 170 0.47 11.82 10.57
N PRO A 171 1.29 10.76 10.56
CA PRO A 171 1.75 10.09 11.77
C PRO A 171 2.87 10.91 12.44
N THR A 172 2.54 12.08 12.98
CA THR A 172 3.50 13.04 13.56
C THR A 172 4.29 12.48 14.73
N HIS A 173 3.76 11.46 15.40
CA HIS A 173 4.46 10.71 16.44
C HIS A 173 5.79 10.12 15.97
N LEU A 174 5.94 9.80 14.67
CA LEU A 174 7.20 9.32 14.10
C LEU A 174 8.33 10.36 14.21
N GLN A 175 8.03 11.65 14.35
CA GLN A 175 9.04 12.69 14.58
C GLN A 175 9.85 12.46 15.87
N SER A 176 9.27 11.79 16.88
CA SER A 176 9.99 11.42 18.10
C SER A 176 11.11 10.40 17.85
N VAL A 177 10.98 9.61 16.78
CA VAL A 177 11.94 8.57 16.38
C VAL A 177 12.96 9.13 15.40
N VAL A 178 12.50 9.82 14.35
CA VAL A 178 13.38 10.28 13.25
C VAL A 178 13.97 11.67 13.47
N GLY A 179 13.37 12.48 14.35
CA GLY A 179 13.75 13.86 14.61
C GLY A 179 13.16 14.87 13.61
N LYS A 180 13.08 16.14 14.01
CA LYS A 180 12.40 17.22 13.25
C LYS A 180 13.01 17.52 11.88
N LYS A 181 14.30 17.23 11.69
CA LYS A 181 15.04 17.50 10.44
C LYS A 181 14.86 16.41 9.38
N VAL A 182 14.16 15.33 9.73
CA VAL A 182 13.98 14.15 8.89
C VAL A 182 12.49 14.03 8.54
N PRO A 183 12.14 13.69 7.29
CA PRO A 183 10.75 13.46 6.90
C PRO A 183 10.11 12.34 7.71
N ILE A 184 8.81 12.45 7.97
CA ILE A 184 7.99 11.38 8.56
C ILE A 184 7.30 10.52 7.50
N ALA A 185 7.24 11.01 6.26
CA ALA A 185 6.67 10.30 5.12
C ALA A 185 7.20 10.89 3.81
N TYR A 186 6.87 10.23 2.72
CA TYR A 186 7.08 10.72 1.35
C TYR A 186 5.78 10.58 0.57
N ALA A 187 5.35 11.64 -0.10
CA ALA A 187 4.24 11.57 -1.04
C ALA A 187 4.64 10.70 -2.24
N LEU A 188 3.65 10.06 -2.88
CA LEU A 188 3.91 9.20 -4.04
C LEU A 188 4.35 9.96 -5.30
N ASP A 189 4.34 11.30 -5.27
CA ASP A 189 5.01 12.14 -6.27
C ASP A 189 6.53 12.30 -6.03
N GLY A 190 7.04 11.81 -4.88
CA GLY A 190 8.44 11.80 -4.50
C GLY A 190 8.87 12.90 -3.51
N PHE A 191 8.01 13.88 -3.21
CA PHE A 191 8.36 14.95 -2.28
C PHE A 191 8.25 14.50 -0.81
N PRO A 192 9.16 14.95 0.07
CA PRO A 192 9.13 14.60 1.49
C PRO A 192 7.97 15.29 2.21
N ILE A 193 7.50 14.65 3.27
CA ILE A 193 6.48 15.18 4.17
C ILE A 193 7.09 15.28 5.57
N TYR A 194 7.08 16.49 6.11
CA TYR A 194 7.54 16.80 7.46
C TYR A 194 6.35 16.90 8.43
N GLY A 195 6.66 16.97 9.73
CA GLY A 195 5.62 17.22 10.74
C GLY A 195 5.15 18.67 10.78
N GLU A 196 4.61 19.09 11.92
CA GLU A 196 3.94 20.40 12.08
C GLU A 196 4.90 21.62 12.15
N THR A 197 6.20 21.37 12.04
CA THR A 197 7.23 22.41 12.16
C THR A 197 8.20 22.37 10.99
N GLU A 198 8.81 23.52 10.73
CA GLU A 198 10.03 23.64 9.96
C GLU A 198 11.16 22.80 10.57
N ILE A 199 12.23 22.58 9.78
CA ILE A 199 13.42 21.85 10.23
C ILE A 199 14.18 22.54 11.37
N ASP A 200 13.98 23.85 11.56
CA ASP A 200 14.51 24.63 12.69
C ASP A 200 13.60 24.61 13.93
N GLY A 201 12.44 23.94 13.82
CA GLY A 201 11.46 23.77 14.88
C GLY A 201 10.41 24.88 14.98
N LYS A 202 10.47 25.91 14.14
CA LYS A 202 9.43 26.94 14.08
C LYS A 202 8.14 26.36 13.49
N LYS A 203 7.02 26.98 13.85
CA LYS A 203 5.73 26.65 13.24
C LYS A 203 5.79 26.91 11.73
N VAL A 204 5.31 25.96 10.95
CA VAL A 204 5.18 26.13 9.50
C VAL A 204 4.17 27.23 9.17
N THR A 205 4.47 28.04 8.17
CA THR A 205 3.57 29.08 7.65
C THR A 205 3.66 29.13 6.12
N GLY A 206 2.70 29.77 5.44
CA GLY A 206 2.75 29.95 3.99
C GLY A 206 2.56 28.67 3.17
N LEU A 207 1.84 27.68 3.72
CA LEU A 207 1.47 26.48 2.97
C LEU A 207 0.54 26.83 1.81
N ASP A 208 0.75 26.18 0.67
CA ASP A 208 -0.11 26.25 -0.50
C ASP A 208 -1.37 25.39 -0.33
N SER A 209 -2.21 25.34 -1.36
CA SER A 209 -3.47 24.58 -1.34
C SER A 209 -3.30 23.06 -1.21
N LEU A 210 -2.09 22.55 -1.36
CA LEU A 210 -1.76 21.13 -1.24
C LEU A 210 -1.04 20.81 0.08
N ASN A 211 -1.02 21.78 1.00
CA ASN A 211 -0.41 21.67 2.31
C ASN A 211 1.13 21.51 2.27
N GLY A 212 1.77 22.13 1.29
CA GLY A 212 3.23 22.20 1.17
C GLY A 212 3.74 23.59 0.82
N HIS A 213 5.05 23.77 0.78
CA HIS A 213 5.66 25.02 0.32
C HIS A 213 7.07 24.79 -0.25
N PHE A 214 7.66 25.82 -0.84
CA PHE A 214 9.07 25.84 -1.23
C PHE A 214 9.94 26.46 -0.15
N ASP A 215 11.05 25.80 0.21
CA ASP A 215 12.05 26.39 1.10
C ASP A 215 12.83 27.53 0.39
N SER A 216 13.74 28.17 1.13
CA SER A 216 14.61 29.23 0.59
C SER A 216 15.54 28.76 -0.55
N LYS A 217 15.76 27.45 -0.66
CA LYS A 217 16.56 26.80 -1.72
C LYS A 217 15.69 26.26 -2.86
N LYS A 218 14.39 26.57 -2.88
CA LYS A 218 13.41 26.13 -3.88
C LYS A 218 13.18 24.62 -3.90
N ASN A 219 13.39 23.94 -2.78
CA ASN A 219 12.92 22.56 -2.60
C ASN A 219 11.48 22.56 -2.09
N TYR A 220 10.60 21.85 -2.79
CA TYR A 220 9.23 21.67 -2.35
C TYR A 220 9.12 20.52 -1.34
N HIS A 221 8.25 20.69 -0.35
CA HIS A 221 7.92 19.65 0.63
C HIS A 221 6.55 19.92 1.26
N TYR A 222 5.93 18.86 1.79
CA TYR A 222 4.64 18.95 2.49
C TYR A 222 4.82 18.97 3.99
N HIS A 223 3.78 19.39 4.70
CA HIS A 223 3.72 19.36 6.15
C HIS A 223 2.45 18.69 6.68
N ALA A 224 2.59 18.07 7.84
CA ALA A 224 1.46 17.72 8.68
C ALA A 224 0.79 18.98 9.23
N THR A 225 -0.55 18.95 9.34
CA THR A 225 -1.34 20.02 9.97
C THR A 225 -2.41 19.44 10.89
N LYS A 226 -2.87 20.25 11.85
CA LYS A 226 -3.97 19.85 12.75
C LYS A 226 -5.36 20.03 12.15
N SER A 227 -5.45 20.71 11.00
CA SER A 227 -6.68 20.93 10.25
C SER A 227 -6.57 20.24 8.90
N TYR A 228 -7.73 19.92 8.31
CA TYR A 228 -7.83 19.41 6.94
C TYR A 228 -6.89 20.21 6.01
N PRO A 229 -6.06 19.54 5.18
CA PRO A 229 -6.09 18.10 4.87
C PRO A 229 -5.27 17.19 5.80
N TYR A 230 -4.73 17.69 6.92
CA TYR A 230 -3.90 16.97 7.91
C TYR A 230 -2.54 16.43 7.44
N ILE A 231 -2.42 16.09 6.15
CA ILE A 231 -1.24 15.62 5.42
C ILE A 231 -1.16 16.38 4.07
N ASN A 232 -0.57 15.84 3.01
CA ASN A 232 -0.56 16.44 1.68
C ASN A 232 -1.97 16.42 1.08
N GLY A 233 -2.49 17.59 0.71
CA GLY A 233 -3.83 17.78 0.13
C GLY A 233 -3.94 17.38 -1.34
N GLY A 234 -2.97 16.63 -1.87
CA GLY A 234 -2.81 16.29 -3.27
C GLY A 234 -1.34 16.15 -3.66
N PHE A 235 -1.05 16.39 -4.94
CA PHE A 235 0.28 16.26 -5.52
C PHE A 235 0.70 17.51 -6.28
N LYS A 236 1.80 18.09 -5.81
CA LYS A 236 2.57 19.13 -6.47
C LYS A 236 3.39 18.55 -7.61
N GLY A 237 3.87 17.32 -7.44
CA GLY A 237 4.61 16.62 -8.47
C GLY A 237 3.71 15.89 -9.48
N VAL A 238 4.34 15.44 -10.56
CA VAL A 238 3.68 14.63 -11.59
C VAL A 238 3.34 13.25 -11.01
N VAL A 239 2.08 12.88 -11.12
CA VAL A 239 1.56 11.54 -10.82
C VAL A 239 0.63 11.10 -11.94
N THR A 240 0.42 9.80 -12.06
CA THR A 240 -0.63 9.22 -12.91
C THR A 240 -1.75 8.73 -12.01
N GLU A 241 -3.00 9.07 -12.32
CA GLU A 241 -4.18 8.51 -11.64
C GLU A 241 -4.81 7.45 -12.54
N ILE A 242 -4.98 6.24 -12.02
CA ILE A 242 -5.72 5.14 -12.66
C ILE A 242 -6.75 4.65 -11.66
N ASP A 243 -8.02 4.53 -12.05
CA ASP A 243 -9.13 4.04 -11.20
C ASP A 243 -9.26 4.73 -9.81
N GLY A 244 -8.85 5.99 -9.72
CA GLY A 244 -8.90 6.79 -8.50
C GLY A 244 -7.73 6.58 -7.53
N GLN A 245 -6.62 6.02 -8.00
CA GLN A 245 -5.39 5.77 -7.22
C GLN A 245 -4.13 6.18 -8.00
N VAL A 246 -3.04 6.48 -7.29
CA VAL A 246 -1.73 6.79 -7.91
C VAL A 246 -1.14 5.54 -8.58
N ASP A 247 -0.51 5.70 -9.74
CA ASP A 247 0.24 4.65 -10.43
C ASP A 247 1.70 5.09 -10.73
N PRO A 248 2.71 4.20 -10.49
CA PRO A 248 2.61 2.90 -9.85
C PRO A 248 2.53 3.01 -8.31
N GLN A 249 1.86 2.06 -7.67
CA GLN A 249 1.93 1.86 -6.22
C GLN A 249 1.74 0.39 -5.84
N ALA A 250 2.02 0.05 -4.58
CA ALA A 250 1.75 -1.29 -4.08
C ALA A 250 0.25 -1.56 -4.01
N LEU A 251 -0.16 -2.79 -4.27
CA LEU A 251 -1.57 -3.21 -4.24
C LEU A 251 -1.82 -4.21 -3.13
N THR A 252 -3.01 -4.13 -2.54
CA THR A 252 -3.52 -5.12 -1.58
C THR A 252 -4.69 -5.88 -2.18
N LYS A 253 -4.83 -7.14 -1.76
CA LYS A 253 -6.00 -7.97 -2.06
C LYS A 253 -6.59 -8.43 -0.75
N GLY A 254 -7.89 -8.22 -0.59
CA GLY A 254 -8.60 -8.66 0.59
C GLY A 254 -8.66 -10.18 0.66
N PHE A 255 -8.55 -10.71 1.88
CA PHE A 255 -8.77 -12.14 2.16
C PHE A 255 -10.25 -12.51 2.14
N ARG A 256 -11.11 -11.53 2.36
CA ARG A 256 -12.55 -11.69 2.54
C ARG A 256 -13.32 -10.48 2.02
N PRO A 257 -14.65 -10.59 1.82
CA PRO A 257 -15.49 -9.44 1.54
C PRO A 257 -15.42 -8.41 2.67
N ALA A 258 -15.45 -7.12 2.31
CA ALA A 258 -15.54 -6.06 3.30
C ALA A 258 -16.86 -6.15 4.08
N GLY A 259 -16.77 -6.00 5.40
CA GLY A 259 -17.94 -5.92 6.27
C GLY A 259 -18.71 -4.62 6.07
N THR A 260 -19.94 -4.58 6.58
CA THR A 260 -20.71 -3.33 6.70
C THR A 260 -20.29 -2.57 7.96
N PRO A 261 -20.40 -1.22 8.00
CA PRO A 261 -20.20 -0.45 9.22
C PRO A 261 -21.05 -1.00 10.37
N LEU A 262 -20.39 -1.36 11.47
CA LEU A 262 -21.04 -1.88 12.67
C LEU A 262 -21.49 -0.71 13.55
N LYS A 263 -22.69 -0.21 13.29
CA LYS A 263 -23.25 0.97 13.97
C LYS A 263 -23.32 0.74 15.49
N GLY A 264 -22.82 1.72 16.25
CA GLY A 264 -22.82 1.69 17.71
C GLY A 264 -21.65 0.91 18.32
N ALA A 265 -20.78 0.31 17.50
CA ALA A 265 -19.58 -0.33 18.01
C ALA A 265 -18.51 0.71 18.39
N THR A 266 -17.72 0.42 19.42
CA THR A 266 -16.48 1.14 19.71
C THR A 266 -15.38 0.14 19.99
N ILE A 267 -14.25 0.25 19.29
CA ILE A 267 -13.08 -0.60 19.58
C ILE A 267 -12.45 -0.11 20.89
N THR A 268 -12.43 -0.99 21.88
CA THR A 268 -11.98 -0.69 23.25
C THR A 268 -10.61 -1.28 23.55
N GLY A 269 -10.12 -2.22 22.75
CA GLY A 269 -8.81 -2.83 22.94
C GLY A 269 -8.29 -3.50 21.68
N PHE A 270 -6.97 -3.50 21.53
CA PHE A 270 -6.29 -4.23 20.47
C PHE A 270 -4.93 -4.71 20.97
N GLU A 271 -4.73 -6.01 21.04
CA GLU A 271 -3.49 -6.60 21.53
C GLU A 271 -2.81 -7.39 20.42
N ARG A 272 -1.50 -7.15 20.24
CA ARG A 272 -0.64 -8.02 19.42
C ARG A 272 -0.03 -9.07 20.35
N ILE A 273 -0.51 -10.31 20.24
CA ILE A 273 -0.06 -11.44 21.05
C ILE A 273 1.27 -11.99 20.51
N SER A 274 1.42 -12.01 19.19
CA SER A 274 2.64 -12.39 18.47
C SER A 274 2.74 -11.66 17.14
N ASP A 275 3.79 -11.88 16.35
CA ASP A 275 3.94 -11.28 15.02
C ASP A 275 2.77 -11.56 14.07
N SER A 276 2.00 -12.61 14.32
CA SER A 276 0.88 -13.04 13.48
C SER A 276 -0.42 -13.24 14.25
N SER A 277 -0.49 -12.98 15.56
CA SER A 277 -1.67 -13.26 16.39
C SER A 277 -2.13 -12.02 17.14
N PHE A 278 -3.43 -11.78 17.15
CA PHE A 278 -4.03 -10.55 17.67
C PHE A 278 -5.35 -10.82 18.40
N ASP A 279 -5.70 -9.96 19.36
CA ASP A 279 -7.00 -9.93 20.06
C ASP A 279 -7.59 -8.51 19.98
N LEU A 280 -8.69 -8.35 19.25
CA LEU A 280 -9.44 -7.10 19.15
C LEU A 280 -10.68 -7.19 20.05
N LYS A 281 -10.89 -6.17 20.89
CA LYS A 281 -12.06 -6.02 21.75
C LYS A 281 -12.89 -4.83 21.31
N TYR A 282 -14.21 -4.97 21.31
CA TYR A 282 -15.12 -3.88 21.04
C TYR A 282 -16.38 -3.97 21.91
N SER A 283 -16.96 -2.82 22.21
CA SER A 283 -18.28 -2.74 22.84
C SER A 283 -19.35 -2.55 21.76
N LEU A 284 -20.52 -3.16 21.97
CA LEU A 284 -21.71 -2.96 21.14
C LEU A 284 -22.96 -3.16 21.99
N ASN A 285 -23.86 -2.18 22.01
CA ASN A 285 -25.12 -2.23 22.78
C ASN A 285 -24.95 -2.62 24.27
N GLY A 286 -23.83 -2.22 24.89
CA GLY A 286 -23.52 -2.53 26.28
C GLY A 286 -22.84 -3.88 26.53
N GLY A 287 -22.70 -4.73 25.51
CA GLY A 287 -21.92 -5.98 25.58
C GLY A 287 -20.47 -5.80 25.15
N GLU A 288 -19.57 -6.65 25.69
CA GLU A 288 -18.18 -6.79 25.21
C GLU A 288 -18.09 -7.94 24.20
N PHE A 289 -17.39 -7.73 23.09
CA PHE A 289 -17.18 -8.71 22.04
C PHE A 289 -15.70 -8.79 21.71
N ARG A 290 -15.26 -9.91 21.13
CA ARG A 290 -13.87 -10.09 20.71
C ARG A 290 -13.72 -10.70 19.33
N VAL A 291 -12.62 -10.37 18.67
CA VAL A 291 -12.11 -11.04 17.48
C VAL A 291 -10.66 -11.42 17.76
N LYS A 292 -10.44 -12.70 18.06
CA LYS A 292 -9.10 -13.27 18.13
C LYS A 292 -8.74 -13.80 16.75
N TYR A 293 -7.55 -13.51 16.25
CA TYR A 293 -7.19 -14.00 14.93
C TYR A 293 -5.70 -14.23 14.76
N THR A 294 -5.37 -15.14 13.85
CA THR A 294 -4.05 -15.28 13.26
C THR A 294 -4.07 -14.76 11.82
N ALA A 295 -3.05 -14.01 11.42
CA ALA A 295 -2.92 -13.46 10.08
C ALA A 295 -1.52 -13.70 9.52
N SER A 296 -1.46 -14.40 8.40
CA SER A 296 -0.26 -14.59 7.59
C SER A 296 -0.49 -14.03 6.19
N LEU A 297 0.55 -14.02 5.35
CA LEU A 297 0.39 -13.62 3.95
C LEU A 297 -0.53 -14.57 3.15
N LYS A 298 -0.78 -15.78 3.64
CA LYS A 298 -1.56 -16.81 2.93
C LYS A 298 -2.97 -16.96 3.49
N GLU A 299 -3.11 -16.90 4.81
CA GLU A 299 -4.33 -17.24 5.51
C GLU A 299 -4.59 -16.30 6.68
N VAL A 300 -5.87 -16.01 6.92
CA VAL A 300 -6.37 -15.39 8.15
C VAL A 300 -7.41 -16.31 8.80
N SER A 301 -7.20 -16.70 10.05
CA SER A 301 -8.12 -17.49 10.85
C SER A 301 -8.65 -16.64 12.00
N MET A 302 -9.98 -16.49 12.09
CA MET A 302 -10.65 -15.58 13.02
C MET A 302 -11.62 -16.34 13.92
N GLU A 303 -11.55 -16.12 15.22
CA GLU A 303 -12.53 -16.52 16.22
C GLU A 303 -13.28 -15.26 16.70
N PHE A 304 -14.58 -15.21 16.40
CA PHE A 304 -15.48 -14.16 16.87
C PHE A 304 -16.19 -14.65 18.13
N ILE A 305 -16.06 -13.90 19.22
CA ILE A 305 -16.62 -14.22 20.53
C ILE A 305 -17.65 -13.15 20.88
N ASP A 306 -18.89 -13.56 21.16
CA ASP A 306 -19.96 -12.66 21.56
C ASP A 306 -19.94 -12.32 23.06
N SER A 307 -20.85 -11.46 23.49
CA SER A 307 -20.95 -11.02 24.89
C SER A 307 -21.36 -12.10 25.90
N ASN A 308 -21.86 -13.23 25.43
CA ASN A 308 -22.18 -14.40 26.26
C ASN A 308 -21.04 -15.44 26.23
N GLY A 309 -19.95 -15.18 25.50
CA GLY A 309 -18.83 -16.09 25.33
C GLY A 309 -19.05 -17.16 24.25
N ILE A 310 -20.11 -17.07 23.44
CA ILE A 310 -20.33 -17.99 22.32
C ILE A 310 -19.36 -17.60 21.20
N SER A 311 -18.61 -18.58 20.70
CA SER A 311 -17.65 -18.36 19.62
C SER A 311 -18.06 -19.01 18.30
N ARG A 312 -17.62 -18.38 17.20
CA ARG A 312 -17.62 -18.96 15.85
C ARG A 312 -16.28 -18.69 15.19
N THR A 313 -15.86 -19.59 14.30
CA THR A 313 -14.58 -19.49 13.60
C THR A 313 -14.78 -19.36 12.09
N GLU A 314 -13.98 -18.51 11.46
CA GLU A 314 -13.94 -18.31 10.02
C GLU A 314 -12.49 -18.33 9.54
N VAL A 315 -12.22 -18.98 8.41
CA VAL A 315 -10.87 -19.09 7.83
C VAL A 315 -10.89 -18.62 6.38
N TYR A 316 -9.95 -17.75 6.03
CA TYR A 316 -9.87 -17.08 4.74
C TYR A 316 -8.49 -17.24 4.12
N GLN A 317 -8.42 -17.54 2.82
CA GLN A 317 -7.17 -17.66 2.06
C GLN A 317 -6.99 -16.44 1.14
N ARG A 318 -5.76 -15.93 1.03
CA ARG A 318 -5.41 -14.87 0.07
C ARG A 318 -5.43 -15.47 -1.34
N LYS A 319 -6.22 -14.85 -2.22
CA LYS A 319 -6.29 -15.20 -3.65
C LYS A 319 -5.21 -14.51 -4.49
#